data_AF-A0A9X4FHZ2-F1
#
_entry.id   AF-A0A9X4FHZ2-F1
#
_cell.length_a   1.000
_cell.length_b   1.000
_cell.length_c   1.000
_cell.angle_alpha   90.00
_cell.angle_beta   90.00
_cell.angle_gamma   90.00
#
_symmetry.space_group_name_H-M   'P 1'
#
loop_
_entity.id
_entity.type
_entity.pdbx_description
1 polymer ?
#
loop_
_entity_poly.entity_id
_entity_poly.type
_entity_poly.pdbx_seq_one_letter_code
_entity_poly.pdbx_strand_id
1 'polypeptide(L)'
;MAKPGDDLEKIVELIERSISPSSVIRQNVMMPVLNSQIGRTRQCDVVIESGPEFRRNVTIVEVQDRTSKVNIATFNDWLKKLDDVGANSLICISRKEFPESVKEEARFQGNRVLLVNLKEATPESLPLNFLSFYVAYENVSITGIDALSCCVEKGSIDLASLDTQAMHSHEKIWSRDKSSNMSIVELLSPLIKELQHDSKGIIKDVATFTFKNDKRLVLYCYINGEYIRVGLNVTVQYVYDNHLLSMVVSSYEQIDHGVLAWVFEIEHETSHGKIKTKVPVTKHGNYAYKMLDVINSTDFNSQVTIKSLEQKPVV
;
A
#
# COMPACT_ATOMS: atom_id res chain seq x y z
N MET A 1 2.80 -2.94 14.50
CA MET A 1 1.92 -3.98 13.90
C MET A 1 0.50 -3.43 13.94
N ALA A 2 -0.13 -3.22 12.79
CA ALA A 2 -1.54 -2.84 12.72
C ALA A 2 -2.41 -3.99 13.27
N LYS A 3 -3.46 -3.68 14.02
CA LYS A 3 -4.41 -4.67 14.52
C LYS A 3 -5.36 -5.09 13.38
N PRO A 4 -5.90 -6.32 13.41
CA PRO A 4 -6.99 -6.69 12.51
C PRO A 4 -8.16 -5.71 12.66
N GLY A 5 -8.54 -5.02 11.58
CA GLY A 5 -9.60 -3.98 11.56
C GLY A 5 -9.10 -2.56 11.26
N ASP A 6 -7.87 -2.20 11.65
CA ASP A 6 -7.32 -0.84 11.49
C ASP A 6 -7.32 -0.37 10.03
N ASP A 7 -7.08 -1.28 9.09
CA ASP A 7 -7.08 -1.00 7.66
C ASP A 7 -8.46 -0.62 7.13
N LEU A 8 -9.52 -1.32 7.56
CA LEU A 8 -10.87 -1.06 7.10
C LEU A 8 -11.39 0.25 7.71
N GLU A 9 -11.09 0.51 8.98
CA GLU A 9 -11.33 1.81 9.61
C GLU A 9 -10.65 2.94 8.82
N LYS A 10 -9.43 2.72 8.31
CA LYS A 10 -8.70 3.72 7.53
C LYS A 10 -9.33 4.00 6.17
N ILE A 11 -9.77 2.95 5.49
CA ILE A 11 -10.53 3.06 4.23
C ILE A 11 -11.81 3.88 4.47
N VAL A 12 -12.55 3.54 5.52
CA VAL A 12 -13.80 4.21 5.90
C VAL A 12 -13.55 5.68 6.21
N GLU A 13 -12.53 5.98 7.02
CA GLU A 13 -12.14 7.36 7.31
C GLU A 13 -11.90 8.17 6.02
N LEU A 14 -11.12 7.61 5.08
CA LEU A 14 -10.81 8.30 3.82
C LEU A 14 -12.08 8.53 2.99
N ILE A 15 -12.92 7.50 2.84
CA ILE A 15 -14.18 7.58 2.07
C ILE A 15 -15.11 8.62 2.69
N GLU A 16 -15.39 8.52 3.99
CA GLU A 16 -16.32 9.42 4.70
C GLU A 16 -15.80 10.87 4.72
N ARG A 17 -14.48 11.06 4.83
CA ARG A 17 -13.86 12.40 4.71
C ARG A 17 -14.03 12.99 3.32
N SER A 18 -13.98 12.17 2.29
CA SER A 18 -14.21 12.62 0.91
C SER A 18 -15.68 13.00 0.68
N ILE A 19 -16.62 12.24 1.26
CA ILE A 19 -18.06 12.51 1.18
C ILE A 19 -18.44 13.77 1.98
N SER A 20 -17.82 13.98 3.15
CA SER A 20 -18.08 15.11 4.04
C SER A 20 -16.80 15.88 4.40
N PRO A 21 -16.25 16.72 3.49
CA PRO A 21 -14.93 17.35 3.66
C PRO A 21 -14.80 18.30 4.86
N SER A 22 -15.92 18.85 5.35
CA SER A 22 -15.95 19.75 6.51
C SER A 22 -16.04 19.04 7.86
N SER A 23 -16.18 17.71 7.87
CA SER A 23 -16.33 16.94 9.10
C SER A 23 -14.99 16.65 9.76
N VAL A 24 -14.99 16.60 11.10
CA VAL A 24 -13.87 16.11 11.88
C VAL A 24 -14.04 14.60 12.06
N ILE A 25 -13.08 13.81 11.55
CA ILE A 25 -13.13 12.35 11.64
C ILE A 25 -11.96 11.85 12.48
N ARG A 26 -12.26 10.94 13.43
CA ARG A 26 -11.29 10.37 14.38
C ARG A 26 -11.50 8.87 14.48
N GLN A 27 -10.41 8.11 14.58
CA GLN A 27 -10.43 6.65 14.72
C GLN A 27 -10.16 6.21 16.16
N ASN A 28 -10.66 5.03 16.52
CA ASN A 28 -10.46 4.37 17.81
C ASN A 28 -10.67 5.31 19.01
N VAL A 29 -11.85 5.93 19.07
CA VAL A 29 -12.17 6.97 20.05
C VAL A 29 -12.90 6.37 21.25
N MET A 30 -12.45 6.71 22.46
CA MET A 30 -13.18 6.41 23.69
C MET A 30 -14.20 7.51 23.96
N MET A 31 -15.46 7.26 23.64
CA MET A 31 -16.57 8.19 23.90
C MET A 31 -17.13 7.98 25.31
N PRO A 32 -17.45 9.05 26.06
CA PRO A 32 -18.07 8.92 27.37
C PRO A 32 -19.50 8.38 27.25
N VAL A 33 -19.91 7.54 28.21
CA VAL A 33 -21.30 7.12 28.35
C VAL A 33 -22.05 8.22 29.09
N LEU A 34 -23.07 8.81 28.46
CA LEU A 34 -23.75 10.02 28.95
C LEU A 34 -24.25 9.90 30.40
N ASN A 35 -24.79 8.73 30.76
CA ASN A 35 -25.41 8.49 32.07
C ASN A 35 -24.47 7.79 33.07
N SER A 36 -23.16 7.76 32.81
CA SER A 36 -22.24 7.07 33.71
C SER A 36 -21.80 7.91 34.89
N GLN A 37 -22.18 7.49 36.10
CA GLN A 37 -21.74 8.09 37.36
C GLN A 37 -20.28 7.76 37.74
N ILE A 38 -19.69 6.74 37.10
CA ILE A 38 -18.32 6.27 37.37
C ILE A 38 -17.37 6.56 36.20
N GLY A 39 -17.77 7.39 35.24
CA GLY A 39 -16.94 7.78 34.09
C GLY A 39 -16.68 6.68 33.07
N ARG A 40 -17.64 5.76 32.87
CA ARG A 40 -17.52 4.72 31.83
C ARG A 40 -17.42 5.33 30.44
N THR A 41 -16.69 4.63 29.58
CA THR A 41 -16.54 4.96 28.17
C THR A 41 -16.92 3.76 27.30
N ARG A 42 -17.17 4.03 26.02
CA ARG A 42 -17.29 3.04 24.94
C ARG A 42 -16.24 3.35 23.89
N GLN A 43 -15.56 2.33 23.40
CA GLN A 43 -14.73 2.48 22.21
C GLN A 43 -15.64 2.51 20.97
N CYS A 44 -15.39 3.47 20.08
CA CYS A 44 -16.00 3.62 18.77
C CYS A 44 -14.91 3.55 17.72
N ASP A 45 -15.13 2.78 16.65
CA ASP A 45 -14.12 2.54 15.61
C ASP A 45 -13.82 3.84 14.85
N VAL A 46 -14.85 4.55 14.41
CA VAL A 46 -14.73 5.91 13.86
C VAL A 46 -15.81 6.82 14.42
N VAL A 47 -15.44 8.06 14.73
CA VAL A 47 -16.37 9.14 15.12
C VAL A 47 -16.25 10.27 14.10
N ILE A 48 -17.39 10.65 13.53
CA ILE A 48 -17.53 11.73 12.56
C ILE A 48 -18.34 12.83 13.23
N GLU A 49 -17.74 14.01 13.37
CA GLU A 49 -18.38 15.17 13.96
C GLU A 49 -18.54 16.23 12.88
N SER A 50 -19.80 16.59 12.59
CA SER A 50 -20.16 17.49 11.50
C SER A 50 -21.02 18.66 11.99
N GLY A 51 -21.09 19.73 11.19
CA GLY A 51 -21.83 20.94 11.54
C GLY A 51 -21.05 21.89 12.46
N PRO A 52 -21.62 23.08 12.73
CA PRO A 52 -20.99 24.07 13.59
C PRO A 52 -21.02 23.65 15.06
N GLU A 53 -20.09 24.17 15.87
CA GLU A 53 -19.92 23.80 17.29
C GLU A 53 -21.22 23.89 18.11
N PHE A 54 -22.06 24.88 17.85
CA PHE A 54 -23.34 25.08 18.55
C PHE A 54 -24.46 24.13 18.13
N ARG A 55 -24.30 23.37 17.03
CA ARG A 55 -25.23 22.34 16.52
C ARG A 55 -24.42 21.22 15.86
N ARG A 56 -23.65 20.54 16.69
CA ARG A 56 -22.79 19.44 16.26
C ARG A 56 -23.60 18.17 16.10
N ASN A 57 -23.46 17.52 14.94
CA ASN A 57 -23.96 16.18 14.71
C ASN A 57 -22.81 15.18 14.89
N VAL A 58 -23.02 14.18 15.73
CA VAL A 58 -22.08 13.10 16.00
C VAL A 58 -22.60 11.83 15.34
N THR A 59 -21.84 11.28 14.42
CA THR A 59 -22.08 9.97 13.82
C THR A 59 -20.99 9.02 14.28
N ILE A 60 -21.38 7.86 14.81
CA ILE A 60 -20.44 6.78 15.09
C ILE A 60 -20.48 5.78 13.94
N VAL A 61 -19.33 5.20 13.64
CA VAL A 61 -19.19 4.15 12.63
C VAL A 61 -18.62 2.92 13.31
N GLU A 62 -19.24 1.78 13.04
CA GLU A 62 -18.86 0.49 13.58
C GLU A 62 -18.58 -0.48 12.44
N VAL A 63 -17.42 -1.14 12.52
CA VAL A 63 -16.85 -1.90 11.42
C VAL A 63 -16.75 -3.38 11.80
N GLN A 64 -17.35 -4.25 11.00
CA GLN A 64 -17.17 -5.69 11.10
C GLN A 64 -16.32 -6.21 9.95
N ASP A 65 -15.02 -6.40 10.23
CA ASP A 65 -14.04 -6.98 9.29
C ASP A 65 -13.91 -8.52 9.39
N ARG A 66 -14.84 -9.19 10.09
CA ARG A 66 -14.80 -10.65 10.29
C ARG A 66 -15.35 -11.40 9.07
N THR A 67 -14.96 -12.67 8.94
CA THR A 67 -15.48 -13.58 7.90
C THR A 67 -16.96 -13.94 8.11
N SER A 68 -17.52 -13.70 9.30
CA SER A 68 -18.90 -13.99 9.64
C SER A 68 -19.83 -12.79 9.40
N LYS A 69 -21.09 -13.09 9.08
CA LYS A 69 -22.16 -12.09 9.00
C LYS A 69 -22.37 -11.43 10.37
N VAL A 70 -22.73 -10.15 10.36
CA VAL A 70 -23.20 -9.44 11.56
C VAL A 70 -24.49 -10.11 12.03
N ASN A 71 -24.50 -10.62 13.26
CA ASN A 71 -25.71 -11.17 13.85
C ASN A 71 -26.51 -10.07 14.57
N ILE A 72 -27.76 -10.36 14.89
CA ILE A 72 -28.66 -9.39 15.52
C ILE A 72 -28.19 -8.91 16.90
N ALA A 73 -27.50 -9.76 17.67
CA ALA A 73 -26.99 -9.37 18.98
C ALA A 73 -25.88 -8.33 18.86
N THR A 74 -24.94 -8.51 17.93
CA THR A 74 -23.90 -7.52 17.63
C THR A 74 -24.50 -6.20 17.15
N PHE A 75 -25.52 -6.26 16.28
CA PHE A 75 -26.20 -5.06 15.83
C PHE A 75 -26.91 -4.32 16.97
N ASN A 76 -27.61 -5.04 17.85
CA ASN A 76 -28.27 -4.46 19.03
C ASN A 76 -27.26 -3.85 20.01
N ASP A 77 -26.08 -4.44 20.16
CA ASP A 77 -24.99 -3.85 20.95
C ASP A 77 -24.50 -2.52 20.33
N TRP A 78 -24.45 -2.40 19.00
CA TRP A 78 -24.14 -1.14 18.33
C TRP A 78 -25.24 -0.10 18.50
N LEU A 79 -26.52 -0.47 18.43
CA LEU A 79 -27.65 0.43 18.72
C LEU A 79 -27.59 0.93 20.17
N LYS A 80 -27.32 0.02 21.11
CA LYS A 80 -27.11 0.41 22.50
C LYS A 80 -25.90 1.33 22.67
N LYS A 81 -24.83 1.09 21.92
CA LYS A 81 -23.65 1.97 21.92
C LYS A 81 -24.01 3.38 21.42
N LEU A 82 -24.78 3.48 20.34
CA LEU A 82 -25.30 4.73 19.80
C LEU A 82 -26.08 5.54 20.86
N ASP A 83 -26.97 4.88 21.61
CA ASP A 83 -27.71 5.50 22.71
C ASP A 83 -26.80 5.86 23.91
N ASP A 84 -25.92 4.94 24.32
CA ASP A 84 -25.00 5.12 25.46
C ASP A 84 -24.13 6.38 25.30
N VAL A 85 -23.61 6.63 24.09
CA VAL A 85 -22.72 7.77 23.79
C VAL A 85 -23.46 9.01 23.29
N GLY A 86 -24.77 8.92 23.08
CA GLY A 86 -25.60 10.04 22.63
C GLY A 86 -25.35 10.50 21.20
N ALA A 87 -24.89 9.60 20.32
CA ALA A 87 -24.65 9.96 18.93
C ALA A 87 -25.98 10.07 18.16
N ASN A 88 -25.99 10.96 17.16
CA ASN A 88 -27.15 11.24 16.32
C ASN A 88 -27.41 10.12 15.31
N SER A 89 -26.35 9.52 14.78
CA SER A 89 -26.46 8.49 13.75
C SER A 89 -25.40 7.40 13.92
N LEU A 90 -25.71 6.22 13.39
CA LEU A 90 -24.82 5.05 13.35
C LEU A 90 -24.65 4.59 11.90
N ILE A 91 -23.41 4.40 11.46
CA ILE A 91 -23.09 3.74 10.20
C ILE A 91 -22.50 2.37 10.54
N CYS A 92 -23.13 1.31 10.06
CA CYS A 92 -22.67 -0.07 10.26
C CYS A 92 -22.05 -0.58 8.96
N ILE A 93 -20.79 -1.00 9.01
CA ILE A 93 -20.03 -1.41 7.83
C ILE A 93 -19.66 -2.89 7.95
N SER A 94 -19.94 -3.66 6.89
CA SER A 94 -19.53 -5.08 6.83
C SER A 94 -19.09 -5.52 5.44
N ARG A 95 -18.05 -6.35 5.40
CA ARG A 95 -17.65 -7.09 4.18
C ARG A 95 -18.65 -8.18 3.78
N LYS A 96 -19.53 -8.61 4.70
CA LYS A 96 -20.56 -9.62 4.43
C LYS A 96 -21.94 -8.98 4.42
N GLU A 97 -22.83 -9.54 3.60
CA GLU A 97 -24.21 -9.07 3.55
C GLU A 97 -24.90 -9.15 4.91
N PHE A 98 -25.60 -8.08 5.30
CA PHE A 98 -26.40 -8.06 6.51
C PHE A 98 -27.58 -9.04 6.40
N PRO A 99 -27.87 -9.85 7.43
CA PRO A 99 -29.07 -10.68 7.47
C PRO A 99 -30.36 -9.84 7.43
N GLU A 100 -31.47 -10.43 6.97
CA GLU A 100 -32.75 -9.71 6.87
C GLU A 100 -33.24 -9.21 8.24
N SER A 101 -33.00 -9.95 9.33
CA SER A 101 -33.33 -9.49 10.67
C SER A 101 -32.61 -8.20 11.08
N VAL A 102 -31.37 -8.01 10.63
CA VAL A 102 -30.62 -6.76 10.87
C VAL A 102 -31.14 -5.64 9.96
N LYS A 103 -31.46 -5.95 8.70
CA LYS A 103 -32.05 -4.97 7.77
C LYS A 103 -33.41 -4.49 8.26
N GLU A 104 -34.27 -5.39 8.73
CA GLU A 104 -35.58 -5.10 9.30
C GLU A 104 -35.44 -4.18 10.53
N GLU A 105 -34.59 -4.53 11.49
CA GLU A 105 -34.36 -3.70 12.68
C GLU A 105 -33.80 -2.32 12.30
N ALA A 106 -32.84 -2.25 11.36
CA ALA A 106 -32.31 -0.98 10.87
C ALA A 106 -33.39 -0.10 10.23
N ARG A 107 -34.33 -0.68 9.47
CA ARG A 107 -35.47 0.07 8.90
C ARG A 107 -36.33 0.71 9.99
N PHE A 108 -36.54 0.05 11.13
CA PHE A 108 -37.28 0.63 12.26
C PHE A 108 -36.57 1.83 12.90
N GLN A 109 -35.23 1.91 12.79
CA GLN A 109 -34.45 3.06 13.25
C GLN A 109 -34.46 4.24 12.24
N GLY A 110 -34.96 4.01 11.03
CA GLY A 110 -35.03 5.01 9.96
C GLY A 110 -33.64 5.57 9.59
N ASN A 111 -33.58 6.88 9.29
CA ASN A 111 -32.34 7.54 8.87
C ASN A 111 -31.28 7.64 9.97
N ARG A 112 -31.59 7.18 11.20
CA ARG A 112 -30.64 7.16 12.31
C ARG A 112 -29.56 6.10 12.09
N VAL A 113 -29.85 5.04 11.33
CA VAL A 113 -28.93 3.92 11.11
C VAL A 113 -28.76 3.68 9.62
N LEU A 114 -27.51 3.64 9.17
CA LEU A 114 -27.14 3.33 7.80
C LEU A 114 -26.38 2.02 7.75
N LEU A 115 -26.79 1.11 6.87
CA LEU A 115 -26.07 -0.14 6.62
C LEU A 115 -25.25 0.00 5.34
N VAL A 116 -23.97 -0.32 5.42
CA VAL A 116 -23.03 -0.25 4.30
C VAL A 116 -22.31 -1.57 4.13
N ASN A 117 -22.30 -2.06 2.89
CA ASN A 117 -21.53 -3.24 2.52
C ASN A 117 -20.29 -2.87 1.71
N LEU A 118 -19.16 -3.48 2.06
CA LEU A 118 -17.97 -3.50 1.22
C LEU A 118 -17.92 -4.85 0.50
N LYS A 119 -18.52 -4.93 -0.68
CA LYS A 119 -18.64 -6.18 -1.45
C LYS A 119 -17.54 -6.23 -2.51
N GLU A 120 -16.91 -7.38 -2.69
CA GLU A 120 -16.13 -7.63 -3.89
C GLU A 120 -17.02 -7.44 -5.11
N ALA A 121 -16.55 -6.62 -6.05
CA ALA A 121 -17.22 -6.36 -7.30
C ALA A 121 -16.33 -6.88 -8.43
N THR A 122 -16.92 -7.46 -9.47
CA THR A 122 -16.16 -7.78 -10.67
C THR A 122 -15.91 -6.49 -11.45
N PRO A 123 -14.66 -6.18 -11.86
CA PRO A 123 -14.33 -4.96 -12.59
C PRO A 123 -15.22 -4.71 -13.82
N GLU A 124 -15.68 -5.79 -14.46
CA GLU A 124 -16.54 -5.80 -15.65
C GLU A 124 -17.99 -5.33 -15.40
N SER A 125 -18.45 -5.41 -14.14
CA SER A 125 -19.81 -5.00 -13.74
C SER A 125 -19.91 -3.52 -13.35
N LEU A 126 -18.76 -2.85 -13.19
CA LEU A 126 -18.70 -1.46 -12.76
C LEU A 126 -18.68 -0.56 -14.00
N PRO A 127 -19.27 0.66 -13.94
CA PRO A 127 -19.08 1.68 -14.97
C PRO A 127 -17.65 2.25 -14.97
N LEU A 128 -16.67 1.42 -14.62
CA LEU A 128 -15.24 1.69 -14.49
C LEU A 128 -14.45 1.04 -15.62
N ASN A 129 -15.07 0.75 -16.78
CA ASN A 129 -14.41 0.19 -17.96
C ASN A 129 -13.17 1.00 -18.42
N PHE A 130 -12.92 2.19 -17.86
CA PHE A 130 -11.77 3.04 -18.11
C PHE A 130 -10.74 3.09 -16.96
N LEU A 131 -11.00 2.52 -15.77
CA LEU A 131 -10.07 2.51 -14.64
C LEU A 131 -9.64 1.08 -14.31
N SER A 132 -8.43 0.73 -14.73
CA SER A 132 -7.73 -0.46 -14.27
C SER A 132 -6.51 -0.02 -13.47
N PHE A 133 -6.49 -0.37 -12.19
CA PHE A 133 -5.34 -0.12 -11.33
C PHE A 133 -4.42 -1.33 -11.33
N TYR A 134 -3.14 -1.05 -11.54
CA TYR A 134 -2.09 -2.04 -11.49
C TYR A 134 -1.05 -1.62 -10.46
N VAL A 135 -0.55 -2.60 -9.72
CA VAL A 135 0.67 -2.47 -8.93
C VAL A 135 1.82 -2.99 -9.77
N ALA A 136 2.76 -2.10 -10.08
CA ALA A 136 4.04 -2.47 -10.65
C ALA A 136 5.03 -2.72 -9.49
N TYR A 137 5.59 -3.91 -9.45
CA TYR A 137 6.66 -4.29 -8.53
C TYR A 137 7.86 -4.75 -9.35
N GLU A 138 9.03 -4.19 -9.06
CA GLU A 138 10.25 -4.47 -9.78
C GLU A 138 11.43 -4.45 -8.81
N ASN A 139 12.12 -5.58 -8.68
CA ASN A 139 13.26 -5.71 -7.78
C ASN A 139 14.40 -6.52 -8.42
N VAL A 140 15.63 -6.20 -8.03
CA VAL A 140 16.85 -6.91 -8.43
C VAL A 140 17.60 -7.34 -7.18
N SER A 141 17.99 -8.60 -7.13
CA SER A 141 18.82 -9.15 -6.06
C SER A 141 20.01 -9.89 -6.64
N ILE A 142 21.21 -9.63 -6.14
CA ILE A 142 22.43 -10.37 -6.52
C ILE A 142 22.61 -11.52 -5.54
N THR A 143 22.50 -12.75 -6.03
CA THR A 143 22.64 -13.98 -5.23
C THR A 143 24.07 -14.50 -5.20
N GLY A 144 24.91 -14.08 -6.14
CA GLY A 144 26.31 -14.48 -6.22
C GLY A 144 27.13 -13.56 -7.12
N ILE A 145 28.43 -13.49 -6.85
CA ILE A 145 29.42 -12.81 -7.69
C ILE A 145 30.40 -13.88 -8.15
N ASP A 146 30.32 -14.27 -9.42
CA ASP A 146 31.13 -15.35 -9.99
C ASP A 146 32.54 -14.86 -10.35
N ALA A 147 32.64 -13.61 -10.80
CA ALA A 147 33.91 -12.97 -11.12
C ALA A 147 33.82 -11.47 -10.86
N LEU A 148 34.88 -10.90 -10.29
CA LEU A 148 35.04 -9.46 -10.12
C LEU A 148 36.51 -9.12 -10.37
N SER A 149 36.75 -8.14 -11.24
CA SER A 149 38.09 -7.60 -11.47
C SER A 149 38.01 -6.10 -11.65
N CYS A 150 38.93 -5.40 -10.99
CA CYS A 150 39.08 -3.95 -11.09
C CYS A 150 40.35 -3.61 -11.86
N CYS A 151 40.33 -2.49 -12.57
CA CYS A 151 41.52 -1.90 -13.15
C CYS A 151 41.63 -0.45 -12.69
N VAL A 152 42.84 -0.02 -12.34
CA VAL A 152 43.13 1.37 -11.95
C VAL A 152 44.04 2.00 -12.99
N GLU A 153 44.06 3.33 -13.01
CA GLU A 153 45.04 4.06 -13.81
C GLU A 153 46.47 3.75 -13.33
N LYS A 154 47.39 3.56 -14.28
CA LYS A 154 48.79 3.21 -14.03
C LYS A 154 49.44 4.23 -13.08
N GLY A 155 49.92 3.77 -11.92
CA GLY A 155 50.52 4.62 -10.87
C GLY A 155 49.61 4.90 -9.67
N SER A 156 48.34 4.49 -9.73
CA SER A 156 47.45 4.40 -8.56
C SER A 156 47.78 3.13 -7.76
N ILE A 157 47.52 3.16 -6.44
CA ILE A 157 47.83 2.17 -5.40
C ILE A 157 47.78 0.69 -5.87
N ASP A 158 48.58 -0.16 -5.22
CA ASP A 158 48.70 -1.60 -5.48
C ASP A 158 47.32 -2.33 -5.45
N LEU A 159 46.85 -2.68 -6.65
CA LEU A 159 45.60 -3.42 -6.95
C LEU A 159 45.47 -4.73 -6.18
N ALA A 160 46.58 -5.27 -5.65
CA ALA A 160 46.62 -6.51 -4.90
C ALA A 160 45.66 -6.53 -3.68
N SER A 161 45.34 -5.36 -3.12
CA SER A 161 44.39 -5.23 -2.01
C SER A 161 42.92 -5.42 -2.41
N LEU A 162 42.56 -5.14 -3.67
CA LEU A 162 41.20 -5.36 -4.22
C LEU A 162 40.96 -6.81 -4.61
N ASP A 163 41.96 -7.47 -5.20
CA ASP A 163 41.85 -8.86 -5.68
C ASP A 163 41.75 -9.90 -4.54
N THR A 164 42.06 -9.50 -3.29
CA THR A 164 42.11 -10.40 -2.12
C THR A 164 40.91 -10.25 -1.19
N GLN A 165 40.09 -9.20 -1.33
CA GLN A 165 38.88 -9.04 -0.53
C GLN A 165 37.72 -9.81 -1.17
N ALA A 166 37.16 -10.77 -0.41
CA ALA A 166 35.89 -11.38 -0.74
C ALA A 166 34.79 -10.31 -0.61
N MET A 167 34.50 -9.62 -1.72
CA MET A 167 33.52 -8.55 -1.75
C MET A 167 32.10 -9.11 -1.60
N HIS A 168 31.37 -8.62 -0.62
CA HIS A 168 29.97 -8.99 -0.44
C HIS A 168 29.03 -8.06 -1.21
N SER A 169 27.91 -8.60 -1.69
CA SER A 169 26.97 -7.85 -2.54
C SER A 169 26.34 -6.62 -1.87
N HIS A 170 26.33 -6.56 -0.53
CA HIS A 170 25.74 -5.48 0.26
C HIS A 170 26.76 -4.43 0.74
N GLU A 171 28.06 -4.62 0.47
CA GLU A 171 29.10 -3.69 0.91
C GLU A 171 29.02 -2.36 0.14
N LYS A 172 28.85 -1.26 0.87
CA LYS A 172 28.78 0.09 0.31
C LYS A 172 30.16 0.69 0.13
N ILE A 173 30.92 0.14 -0.82
CA ILE A 173 32.27 0.64 -1.13
C ILE A 173 32.39 1.28 -2.51
N TRP A 174 31.32 1.27 -3.31
CA TRP A 174 31.34 1.88 -4.64
C TRP A 174 30.82 3.30 -4.58
N SER A 175 31.32 4.19 -5.42
CA SER A 175 30.83 5.57 -5.51
C SER A 175 31.00 6.15 -6.91
N ARG A 176 30.12 7.08 -7.29
CA ARG A 176 30.22 7.85 -8.56
C ARG A 176 30.69 9.29 -8.34
N ASP A 177 30.63 9.78 -7.10
CA ASP A 177 30.80 11.19 -6.72
C ASP A 177 31.83 11.40 -5.59
N LYS A 178 32.33 10.32 -4.97
CA LYS A 178 33.18 10.32 -3.76
C LYS A 178 32.50 10.81 -2.48
N SER A 179 31.16 10.86 -2.46
CA SER A 179 30.37 11.25 -1.28
C SER A 179 29.28 10.25 -0.95
N SER A 180 28.66 9.66 -1.96
CA SER A 180 27.56 8.72 -1.82
C SER A 180 28.08 7.31 -2.12
N ASN A 181 28.16 6.49 -1.07
CA ASN A 181 28.56 5.10 -1.19
C ASN A 181 27.36 4.21 -1.50
N MET A 182 27.57 3.27 -2.41
CA MET A 182 26.58 2.32 -2.88
C MET A 182 27.18 0.90 -2.94
N SER A 183 26.29 -0.07 -2.85
CA SER A 183 26.56 -1.48 -3.04
C SER A 183 26.67 -1.85 -4.51
N ILE A 184 27.24 -3.03 -4.80
CA ILE A 184 27.28 -3.56 -6.17
C ILE A 184 25.85 -3.84 -6.68
N VAL A 185 24.91 -4.18 -5.79
CA VAL A 185 23.48 -4.32 -6.13
C VAL A 185 22.92 -2.99 -6.61
N GLU A 186 23.09 -1.91 -5.83
CA GLU A 186 22.63 -0.57 -6.22
C GLU A 186 23.28 -0.10 -7.53
N LEU A 187 24.57 -0.43 -7.75
CA LEU A 187 25.29 -0.09 -8.98
C LEU A 187 24.76 -0.81 -10.22
N LEU A 188 24.50 -2.12 -10.13
CA LEU A 188 24.14 -2.97 -11.26
C LEU A 188 22.63 -3.06 -11.51
N SER A 189 21.79 -2.77 -10.50
CA SER A 189 20.33 -2.88 -10.62
C SER A 189 19.75 -2.16 -11.84
N PRO A 190 20.11 -0.89 -12.17
CA PRO A 190 19.58 -0.22 -13.35
C PRO A 190 19.92 -0.94 -14.67
N LEU A 191 21.10 -1.55 -14.75
CA LEU A 191 21.56 -2.25 -15.95
C LEU A 191 20.87 -3.61 -16.09
N ILE A 192 20.66 -4.32 -14.99
CA ILE A 192 19.90 -5.57 -14.97
C ILE A 192 18.45 -5.31 -15.38
N LYS A 193 17.84 -4.22 -14.90
CA LYS A 193 16.50 -3.79 -15.30
C LYS A 193 16.42 -3.48 -16.80
N GLU A 194 17.42 -2.79 -17.35
CA GLU A 194 17.49 -2.52 -18.79
C GLU A 194 17.64 -3.79 -19.63
N LEU A 195 18.46 -4.76 -19.19
CA LEU A 195 18.60 -6.07 -19.83
C LEU A 195 17.29 -6.87 -19.84
N GLN A 196 16.43 -6.66 -18.84
CA GLN A 196 15.20 -7.41 -18.62
C GLN A 196 13.94 -6.57 -18.78
N HIS A 197 14.02 -5.46 -19.53
CA HIS A 197 12.95 -4.46 -19.64
C HIS A 197 11.58 -5.06 -20.01
N ASP A 198 11.55 -6.03 -20.92
CA ASP A 198 10.31 -6.66 -21.41
C ASP A 198 9.93 -7.94 -20.65
N SER A 199 10.77 -8.35 -19.69
CA SER A 199 10.59 -9.61 -18.97
C SER A 199 9.60 -9.46 -17.82
N LYS A 200 8.64 -10.41 -17.74
CA LYS A 200 7.67 -10.51 -16.64
C LYS A 200 7.95 -11.75 -15.78
N GLY A 201 7.64 -11.67 -14.49
CA GLY A 201 7.82 -12.73 -13.51
C GLY A 201 9.21 -12.74 -12.87
N ILE A 202 9.58 -13.90 -12.31
CA ILE A 202 10.87 -14.11 -11.65
C ILE A 202 11.83 -14.75 -12.63
N ILE A 203 12.95 -14.07 -12.87
CA ILE A 203 14.06 -14.55 -13.70
C ILE A 203 15.28 -14.77 -12.80
N LYS A 204 15.95 -15.90 -13.00
CA LYS A 204 17.24 -16.22 -12.40
C LYS A 204 18.23 -16.42 -13.51
N ASP A 205 19.29 -15.62 -13.53
CA ASP A 205 20.23 -15.64 -14.65
C ASP A 205 21.61 -15.11 -14.22
N VAL A 206 22.57 -15.15 -15.15
CA VAL A 206 23.94 -14.69 -14.97
C VAL A 206 24.23 -13.59 -15.99
N ALA A 207 24.71 -12.44 -15.53
CA ALA A 207 25.09 -11.32 -16.39
C ALA A 207 26.56 -10.94 -16.18
N THR A 208 27.24 -10.61 -17.28
CA THR A 208 28.60 -10.06 -17.25
C THR A 208 28.59 -8.62 -17.72
N PHE A 209 29.07 -7.72 -16.88
CA PHE A 209 29.19 -6.29 -17.16
C PHE A 209 30.67 -5.92 -17.27
N THR A 210 31.04 -5.26 -18.36
CA THR A 210 32.44 -4.88 -18.66
C THR A 210 32.54 -3.37 -18.85
N PHE A 211 33.21 -2.70 -17.93
CA PHE A 211 33.45 -1.25 -17.94
C PHE A 211 34.94 -0.90 -17.90
N LYS A 212 35.84 -1.88 -18.03
CA LYS A 212 37.30 -1.72 -17.90
C LYS A 212 37.87 -0.50 -18.63
N ASN A 213 37.33 -0.18 -19.81
CA ASN A 213 37.84 0.87 -20.70
C ASN A 213 36.82 1.98 -20.97
N ASP A 214 35.66 2.00 -20.30
CA ASP A 214 34.66 3.04 -20.54
C ASP A 214 35.01 4.32 -19.77
N LYS A 215 35.67 5.26 -20.46
CA LYS A 215 36.07 6.55 -19.89
C LYS A 215 34.88 7.42 -19.43
N ARG A 216 33.66 7.13 -19.90
CA ARG A 216 32.43 7.83 -19.52
C ARG A 216 31.91 7.34 -18.17
N LEU A 217 32.24 6.10 -17.79
CA LEU A 217 31.89 5.60 -16.47
C LEU A 217 32.88 6.17 -15.45
N VAL A 218 32.37 7.01 -14.57
CA VAL A 218 33.10 7.51 -13.41
C VAL A 218 32.70 6.64 -12.23
N LEU A 219 33.56 5.68 -11.89
CA LEU A 219 33.37 4.78 -10.75
C LEU A 219 34.61 4.82 -9.86
N TYR A 220 34.36 4.89 -8.57
CA TYR A 220 35.35 4.86 -7.51
C TYR A 220 35.07 3.68 -6.57
N CYS A 221 36.13 3.10 -6.02
CA CYS A 221 36.07 2.16 -4.91
C CYS A 221 36.68 2.82 -3.67
N TYR A 222 35.99 2.75 -2.54
CA TYR A 222 36.39 3.31 -1.26
C TYR A 222 37.05 2.22 -0.41
N ILE A 223 38.39 2.28 -0.32
CA ILE A 223 39.20 1.30 0.41
C ILE A 223 40.24 2.05 1.21
N ASN A 224 40.48 1.62 2.45
CA ASN A 224 41.50 2.18 3.34
C ASN A 224 41.40 3.71 3.54
N GLY A 225 40.19 4.27 3.50
CA GLY A 225 39.97 5.70 3.70
C GLY A 225 40.08 6.56 2.44
N GLU A 226 40.37 5.97 1.27
CA GLU A 226 40.58 6.69 0.02
C GLU A 226 39.64 6.22 -1.10
N TYR A 227 39.28 7.14 -1.99
CA TYR A 227 38.52 6.84 -3.20
C TYR A 227 39.45 6.65 -4.39
N ILE A 228 39.50 5.42 -4.89
CA ILE A 228 40.35 5.02 -6.01
C ILE A 228 39.47 4.89 -7.26
N ARG A 229 39.84 5.56 -8.36
CA ARG A 229 39.10 5.42 -9.63
C ARG A 229 39.37 4.04 -10.22
N VAL A 230 38.30 3.34 -10.58
CA VAL A 230 38.37 1.96 -11.07
C VAL A 230 37.51 1.77 -12.32
N GLY A 231 38.02 1.01 -13.29
CA GLY A 231 37.20 0.33 -14.28
C GLY A 231 36.84 -1.07 -13.76
N LEU A 232 35.60 -1.49 -13.96
CA LEU A 232 35.03 -2.70 -13.36
C LEU A 232 34.66 -3.73 -14.43
N ASN A 233 35.05 -4.98 -14.23
CA ASN A 233 34.45 -6.13 -14.92
C ASN A 233 33.88 -7.08 -13.87
N VAL A 234 32.61 -7.43 -14.01
CA VAL A 234 31.93 -8.25 -13.01
C VAL A 234 30.94 -9.21 -13.67
N THR A 235 30.92 -10.44 -13.20
CA THR A 235 29.94 -11.47 -13.54
C THR A 235 29.15 -11.81 -12.29
N VAL A 236 27.83 -11.64 -12.35
CA VAL A 236 26.93 -11.82 -11.20
C VAL A 236 25.80 -12.78 -11.54
N GLN A 237 25.44 -13.61 -10.56
CA GLN A 237 24.19 -14.34 -10.53
C GLN A 237 23.13 -13.44 -9.90
N TYR A 238 22.00 -13.26 -10.59
CA TYR A 238 20.95 -12.35 -10.14
C TYR A 238 19.57 -12.99 -10.23
N VAL A 239 18.68 -12.43 -9.41
CA VAL A 239 17.23 -12.64 -9.48
C VAL A 239 16.62 -11.31 -9.85
N TYR A 240 15.90 -11.27 -10.98
CA TYR A 240 15.06 -10.15 -11.38
C TYR A 240 13.59 -10.54 -11.17
N ASP A 241 12.87 -9.74 -10.41
CA ASP A 241 11.50 -10.01 -9.99
C ASP A 241 10.62 -8.85 -10.44
N ASN A 242 9.86 -9.05 -11.53
CA ASN A 242 9.04 -8.01 -12.16
C ASN A 242 7.59 -8.47 -12.33
N HIS A 243 6.68 -7.80 -11.64
CA HIS A 243 5.26 -8.11 -11.68
C HIS A 243 4.43 -6.87 -11.99
N LEU A 244 3.52 -7.03 -12.94
CA LEU A 244 2.41 -6.10 -13.17
C LEU A 244 1.12 -6.77 -12.72
N LEU A 245 0.61 -6.35 -11.57
CA LEU A 245 -0.45 -7.06 -10.87
C LEU A 245 -1.75 -6.27 -10.95
N SER A 246 -2.81 -6.90 -11.46
CA SER A 246 -4.15 -6.30 -11.47
C SER A 246 -4.73 -6.30 -10.06
N MET A 247 -5.30 -5.16 -9.66
CA MET A 247 -6.00 -5.06 -8.38
C MET A 247 -7.42 -5.63 -8.49
N VAL A 248 -7.91 -6.22 -7.39
CA VAL A 248 -9.32 -6.58 -7.21
C VAL A 248 -10.07 -5.33 -6.77
N VAL A 249 -11.37 -5.22 -7.08
CA VAL A 249 -12.18 -4.07 -6.69
C VAL A 249 -13.32 -4.49 -5.76
N SER A 250 -13.57 -3.68 -4.74
CA SER A 250 -14.75 -3.77 -3.90
C SER A 250 -15.59 -2.50 -4.00
N SER A 251 -16.91 -2.61 -3.99
CA SER A 251 -17.83 -1.45 -3.91
C SER A 251 -18.23 -1.18 -2.46
N TYR A 252 -18.10 0.07 -2.04
CA TYR A 252 -18.64 0.61 -0.80
C TYR A 252 -20.07 1.09 -1.07
N GLU A 253 -21.04 0.23 -0.72
CA GLU A 253 -22.44 0.35 -1.11
C GLU A 253 -23.32 0.56 0.12
N GLN A 254 -24.03 1.68 0.16
CA GLN A 254 -25.08 1.90 1.14
C GLN A 254 -26.34 1.14 0.71
N ILE A 255 -26.88 0.30 1.59
CA ILE A 255 -28.12 -0.44 1.33
C ILE A 255 -29.23 0.58 0.99
N ASP A 256 -30.01 0.27 -0.05
CA ASP A 256 -31.09 1.09 -0.60
C ASP A 256 -30.68 2.41 -1.27
N HIS A 257 -29.39 2.78 -1.25
CA HIS A 257 -28.87 4.03 -1.84
C HIS A 257 -27.76 3.84 -2.88
N GLY A 258 -27.24 2.61 -3.01
CA GLY A 258 -26.28 2.24 -4.05
C GLY A 258 -24.83 2.56 -3.70
N VAL A 259 -23.97 2.58 -4.72
CA VAL A 259 -22.51 2.67 -4.56
C VAL A 259 -22.05 4.10 -4.32
N LEU A 260 -21.33 4.33 -3.21
CA LEU A 260 -20.74 5.63 -2.86
C LEU A 260 -19.26 5.72 -3.24
N ALA A 261 -18.54 4.60 -3.15
CA ALA A 261 -17.11 4.54 -3.42
C ALA A 261 -16.68 3.14 -3.89
N TRP A 262 -15.43 3.03 -4.34
CA TRP A 262 -14.76 1.80 -4.69
C TRP A 262 -13.43 1.70 -3.96
N VAL A 263 -12.99 0.48 -3.69
CA VAL A 263 -11.71 0.20 -3.07
C VAL A 263 -11.00 -0.81 -3.94
N PHE A 264 -9.90 -0.41 -4.56
CA PHE A 264 -9.04 -1.33 -5.28
C PHE A 264 -8.02 -1.89 -4.32
N GLU A 265 -7.92 -3.21 -4.22
CA GLU A 265 -7.02 -3.88 -3.28
C GLU A 265 -6.23 -4.99 -3.95
N ILE A 266 -5.00 -5.18 -3.47
CA ILE A 266 -4.17 -6.33 -3.84
C ILE A 266 -3.39 -6.82 -2.63
N GLU A 267 -3.32 -8.14 -2.50
CA GLU A 267 -2.36 -8.84 -1.66
C GLU A 267 -1.55 -9.79 -2.55
N HIS A 268 -0.24 -9.66 -2.54
CA HIS A 268 0.66 -10.47 -3.36
C HIS A 268 1.94 -10.83 -2.61
N GLU A 269 2.35 -12.10 -2.71
CA GLU A 269 3.61 -12.59 -2.16
C GLU A 269 4.71 -12.42 -3.20
N THR A 270 5.76 -11.65 -2.88
CA THR A 270 6.95 -11.50 -3.71
C THR A 270 8.11 -12.31 -3.14
N SER A 271 9.24 -12.35 -3.85
CA SER A 271 10.48 -12.92 -3.30
C SER A 271 11.01 -12.21 -2.03
N HIS A 272 10.56 -10.98 -1.75
CA HIS A 272 11.05 -10.14 -0.65
C HIS A 272 10.02 -9.93 0.46
N GLY A 273 8.84 -10.54 0.34
CA GLY A 273 7.75 -10.45 1.30
C GLY A 273 6.44 -10.02 0.67
N LYS A 274 5.46 -9.66 1.51
CA LYS A 274 4.11 -9.36 1.05
C LYS A 274 3.96 -7.89 0.65
N ILE A 275 3.25 -7.69 -0.45
CA ILE A 275 2.70 -6.41 -0.87
C ILE A 275 1.22 -6.41 -0.52
N LYS A 276 0.79 -5.43 0.28
CA LYS A 276 -0.64 -5.13 0.50
C LYS A 276 -0.88 -3.67 0.14
N THR A 277 -1.65 -3.43 -0.91
CA THR A 277 -1.97 -2.07 -1.37
C THR A 277 -3.48 -1.92 -1.51
N LYS A 278 -4.01 -0.81 -1.01
CA LYS A 278 -5.41 -0.42 -1.12
C LYS A 278 -5.52 1.02 -1.62
N VAL A 279 -6.43 1.25 -2.56
CA VAL A 279 -6.65 2.52 -3.25
C VAL A 279 -8.15 2.83 -3.22
N PRO A 280 -8.62 3.65 -2.27
CA PRO A 280 -9.99 4.10 -2.25
C PRO A 280 -10.25 5.14 -3.34
N VAL A 281 -11.39 5.05 -4.01
CA VAL A 281 -11.81 5.95 -5.09
C VAL A 281 -13.26 6.34 -4.85
N THR A 282 -13.54 7.64 -4.87
CA THR A 282 -14.91 8.19 -4.67
C THR A 282 -15.40 8.84 -5.95
N LYS A 283 -16.73 8.85 -6.14
CA LYS A 283 -17.36 9.60 -7.22
C LYS A 283 -17.30 11.10 -6.92
N HIS A 284 -16.83 11.89 -7.87
CA HIS A 284 -16.73 13.34 -7.78
C HIS A 284 -17.56 13.98 -8.91
N GLY A 285 -18.85 14.17 -8.67
CA GLY A 285 -19.80 14.63 -9.70
C GLY A 285 -20.22 13.53 -10.68
N ASN A 286 -20.85 13.90 -11.81
CA ASN A 286 -21.48 12.91 -12.69
C ASN A 286 -20.51 12.08 -13.53
N TYR A 287 -19.29 12.58 -13.78
CA TYR A 287 -18.31 11.94 -14.70
C TYR A 287 -16.86 11.99 -14.21
N ALA A 288 -16.61 12.45 -12.99
CA ALA A 288 -15.27 12.49 -12.43
C ALA A 288 -15.18 11.61 -11.19
N TYR A 289 -13.96 11.14 -10.94
CA TYR A 289 -13.61 10.23 -9.88
C TYR A 289 -12.39 10.81 -9.17
N LYS A 290 -12.34 10.64 -7.86
CA LYS A 290 -11.24 11.12 -7.04
C LYS A 290 -10.58 9.94 -6.36
N MET A 291 -9.31 9.69 -6.71
CA MET A 291 -8.44 8.80 -5.96
C MET A 291 -8.11 9.46 -4.62
N LEU A 292 -8.25 8.69 -3.55
CA LEU A 292 -7.87 9.08 -2.20
C LEU A 292 -6.48 8.55 -1.86
N ASP A 293 -5.97 8.87 -0.68
CA ASP A 293 -4.64 8.46 -0.26
C ASP A 293 -4.47 6.93 -0.33
N VAL A 294 -3.33 6.52 -0.88
CA VAL A 294 -2.96 5.11 -1.04
C VAL A 294 -2.57 4.54 0.31
N ILE A 295 -3.18 3.42 0.69
CA ILE A 295 -2.83 2.68 1.90
C ILE A 295 -1.88 1.56 1.48
N ASN A 296 -0.59 1.71 1.79
CA ASN A 296 0.44 0.71 1.52
C ASN A 296 0.94 0.08 2.82
N SER A 297 1.00 -1.25 2.82
CA SER A 297 1.69 -2.04 3.82
C SER A 297 2.57 -3.04 3.08
N THR A 298 3.88 -2.81 3.15
CA THR A 298 4.91 -3.67 2.53
C THR A 298 5.89 -4.11 3.62
N ASP A 299 6.34 -5.36 3.54
CA ASP A 299 7.35 -5.89 4.47
C ASP A 299 8.76 -5.31 4.21
N PHE A 300 8.91 -4.51 3.16
CA PHE A 300 10.17 -3.95 2.68
C PHE A 300 9.97 -2.54 2.13
N ASN A 301 11.06 -1.77 2.05
CA ASN A 301 11.08 -0.45 1.40
C ASN A 301 10.95 -0.63 -0.11
N SER A 302 9.75 -0.41 -0.65
CA SER A 302 9.51 -0.39 -2.10
C SER A 302 8.74 0.85 -2.53
N GLN A 303 8.99 1.28 -3.77
CA GLN A 303 8.14 2.25 -4.45
C GLN A 303 7.05 1.51 -5.21
N VAL A 304 5.86 1.41 -4.60
CA VAL A 304 4.65 1.01 -5.32
C VAL A 304 4.22 2.20 -6.19
N THR A 305 4.39 2.07 -7.51
CA THR A 305 3.92 3.08 -8.46
C THR A 305 2.57 2.65 -9.02
N ILE A 306 1.54 3.47 -8.77
CA ILE A 306 0.22 3.28 -9.39
C ILE A 306 0.21 4.05 -10.70
N LYS A 307 0.05 3.34 -11.82
CA LYS A 307 -0.11 3.95 -13.14
C LYS A 307 -1.58 3.85 -13.55
N SER A 308 -2.15 4.97 -13.97
CA SER A 308 -3.36 4.96 -14.81
C SER A 308 -2.92 4.53 -16.20
N LEU A 309 -3.46 3.43 -16.70
CA LEU A 309 -3.22 3.00 -18.08
C LEU A 309 -4.45 3.39 -18.90
N GLU A 310 -4.25 4.19 -19.94
CA GLU A 310 -5.31 4.58 -20.89
C GLU A 310 -5.81 3.37 -21.73
N GLN A 311 -5.05 2.27 -21.76
CA GLN A 311 -5.40 1.02 -22.43
C GLN A 311 -5.04 -0.17 -21.53
N LYS A 312 -5.88 -1.21 -21.53
CA LYS A 312 -5.58 -2.45 -20.81
C LYS A 312 -4.26 -3.04 -21.36
N PRO A 313 -3.26 -3.32 -20.51
CA PRO A 313 -2.03 -3.98 -20.95
C PRO A 313 -2.39 -5.35 -21.52
N VAL A 314 -1.82 -5.66 -22.68
CA VAL A 314 -1.90 -7.00 -23.25
C VAL A 314 -1.14 -7.93 -22.30
N VAL A 315 -1.86 -8.91 -21.75
CA VAL A 315 -1.33 -9.91 -20.80
C VAL A 315 -0.26 -10.73 -21.51
#